data_AF-A0A158CSE6-F1
#
_entry.id   AF-A0A158CSE6-F1
#
_cell.length_a   1.000
_cell.length_b   1.000
_cell.length_c   1.000
_cell.angle_alpha   90.00
_cell.angle_beta   90.00
_cell.angle_gamma   90.00
#
_symmetry.space_group_name_H-M   'P 1'
#
loop_
_entity.id
_entity.type
_entity.pdbx_description
1 polymer ?
#
loop_
_entity_poly.entity_id
_entity_poly.type
_entity_poly.pdbx_seq_one_letter_code
_entity_poly.pdbx_strand_id
1 'polypeptide(L)'
;MRNLDDNTITEAVLARHEHAADERLKTIVTSLVRHLHAFAREVGLSEREWEAGIRFLTDVGHITDDRRQEFILLSDTLGLSMLVTAMAHRKPDGCTEATVFGPFFVDNAPEYRNGDDVANGARGEPCFVSGVVRGQDGEPVSGARIEVWQADVDGFYDVQRADAETHRARGVLHSLADGRYHFRSIVAEPYPIPHDGPVGRMLEALGRHPWRPAHLHFMITAPGYDRLVTHVFRDGDRYLDSDAVFGVRSSLIAPWIRHGHGTAPDGTVMTTPFSTLSFDFVLSQSS
;
A
#
# COMPACT_ATOMS: atom_id res chain seq x y z
N MET A 1 -14.24 35.21 24.44
CA MET A 1 -13.08 35.15 25.36
C MET A 1 -12.10 36.24 24.97
N ARG A 2 -11.59 37.01 25.93
CA ARG A 2 -10.53 38.02 25.74
C ARG A 2 -9.28 37.53 26.50
N ASN A 3 -8.08 37.88 26.03
CA ASN A 3 -6.78 37.54 26.64
C ASN A 3 -6.44 36.04 26.64
N LEU A 4 -6.38 35.42 25.45
CA LEU A 4 -5.92 34.04 25.30
C LEU A 4 -4.40 33.97 25.35
N ASP A 5 -3.89 32.90 25.97
CA ASP A 5 -2.48 32.56 26.05
C ASP A 5 -2.23 31.12 25.56
N ASP A 6 -0.97 30.70 25.61
CA ASP A 6 -0.48 29.39 25.19
C ASP A 6 -1.13 28.22 25.95
N ASN A 7 -1.61 28.45 27.17
CA ASN A 7 -2.24 27.45 28.03
C ASN A 7 -3.77 27.42 27.88
N THR A 8 -4.39 28.53 27.54
CA THR A 8 -5.86 28.69 27.49
C THR A 8 -6.45 28.61 26.08
N ILE A 9 -5.66 28.80 25.03
CA ILE A 9 -6.14 28.77 23.64
C ILE A 9 -6.74 27.42 23.24
N THR A 10 -6.25 26.30 23.77
CA THR A 10 -6.75 24.97 23.42
C THR A 10 -8.21 24.82 23.82
N GLU A 11 -8.55 25.08 25.09
CA GLU A 11 -9.94 24.98 25.57
C GLU A 11 -10.86 25.97 24.86
N ALA A 12 -10.34 27.14 24.49
CA ALA A 12 -11.09 28.13 23.71
C ALA A 12 -11.49 27.61 22.32
N VAL A 13 -10.60 26.87 21.64
CA VAL A 13 -10.89 26.24 20.35
C VAL A 13 -11.88 25.10 20.55
N LEU A 14 -11.68 24.24 21.54
CA LEU A 14 -12.56 23.09 21.78
C LEU A 14 -14.00 23.50 22.12
N ALA A 15 -14.17 24.59 22.89
CA ALA A 15 -15.48 25.15 23.18
C ALA A 15 -16.26 25.55 21.91
N ARG A 16 -15.59 25.82 20.78
CA ARG A 16 -16.26 26.11 19.50
C ARG A 16 -16.88 24.90 18.83
N HIS A 17 -16.53 23.69 19.25
CA HIS A 17 -17.12 22.47 18.73
C HIS A 17 -18.39 22.04 19.51
N GLU A 18 -18.80 22.77 20.55
CA GLU A 18 -19.90 22.35 21.45
C GLU A 18 -21.19 22.03 20.69
N HIS A 19 -21.55 22.87 19.71
CA HIS A 19 -22.77 22.75 18.92
C HIS A 19 -22.58 22.08 17.55
N ALA A 20 -21.49 21.33 17.34
CA ALA A 20 -21.29 20.59 16.10
C ALA A 20 -22.43 19.57 15.89
N ALA A 21 -23.07 19.60 14.72
CA ALA A 21 -24.20 18.72 14.41
C ALA A 21 -23.78 17.25 14.19
N ASP A 22 -22.56 17.02 13.70
CA ASP A 22 -21.98 15.70 13.54
C ASP A 22 -21.08 15.38 14.73
N GLU A 23 -21.56 14.49 15.61
CA GLU A 23 -20.85 14.06 16.82
C GLU A 23 -19.55 13.29 16.51
N ARG A 24 -19.48 12.57 15.39
CA ARG A 24 -18.26 11.87 14.99
C ARG A 24 -17.20 12.85 14.51
N LEU A 25 -17.59 13.82 13.68
CA LEU A 25 -16.69 14.89 13.24
C LEU A 25 -16.19 15.70 14.45
N LYS A 26 -17.09 16.05 15.38
CA LYS A 26 -16.76 16.72 16.64
C LYS A 26 -15.69 15.96 17.43
N THR A 27 -15.85 14.64 17.55
CA THR A 27 -14.91 13.76 18.25
C THR A 27 -13.53 13.79 17.59
N ILE A 28 -13.48 13.63 16.26
CA ILE A 28 -12.23 13.60 15.49
C ILE A 28 -11.49 14.94 15.58
N VAL A 29 -12.16 16.05 15.26
CA VAL A 29 -11.53 17.37 15.21
C VAL A 29 -11.12 17.84 16.60
N THR A 30 -11.91 17.54 17.64
CA THR A 30 -11.53 17.83 19.04
C THR A 30 -10.26 17.10 19.45
N SER A 31 -10.13 15.81 19.12
CA SER A 31 -8.90 15.06 19.38
C SER A 31 -7.72 15.62 18.59
N LEU A 32 -7.90 15.90 17.30
CA LEU A 32 -6.85 16.47 16.45
C LEU A 32 -6.31 17.79 17.01
N VAL A 33 -7.18 18.73 17.38
CA VAL A 33 -6.77 20.01 17.97
C VAL A 33 -5.96 19.81 19.25
N ARG A 34 -6.39 18.88 20.12
CA ARG A 34 -5.66 18.57 21.36
C ARG A 34 -4.23 18.10 21.06
N HIS A 35 -4.08 17.13 20.16
CA HIS A 35 -2.76 16.61 19.81
C HIS A 35 -1.90 17.62 19.06
N LEU A 36 -2.47 18.43 18.17
CA LEU A 36 -1.75 19.46 17.44
C LEU A 36 -1.22 20.58 18.35
N HIS A 37 -2.06 21.07 19.28
CA HIS A 37 -1.62 22.08 20.26
C HIS A 37 -0.62 21.50 21.26
N ALA A 38 -0.78 20.23 21.66
CA ALA A 38 0.20 19.56 22.51
C ALA A 38 1.56 19.44 21.81
N PHE A 39 1.59 19.01 20.54
CA PHE A 39 2.80 18.98 19.72
C PHE A 39 3.50 20.35 19.67
N ALA A 40 2.77 21.42 19.33
CA ALA A 40 3.35 22.75 19.23
C ALA A 40 4.00 23.23 20.54
N ARG A 41 3.37 22.93 21.69
CA ARG A 41 3.94 23.22 23.01
C ARG A 41 5.13 22.33 23.35
N GLU A 42 5.04 21.04 23.06
CA GLU A 42 6.07 20.04 23.34
C GLU A 42 7.39 20.39 22.67
N VAL A 43 7.35 20.78 21.38
CA VAL A 43 8.57 21.13 20.64
C VAL A 43 8.97 22.60 20.78
N GLY A 44 8.15 23.43 21.45
CA GLY A 44 8.37 24.87 21.52
C GLY A 44 8.37 25.53 20.13
N LEU A 45 7.36 25.21 19.30
CA LEU A 45 7.33 25.56 17.88
C LEU A 45 7.43 27.08 17.67
N SER A 46 8.47 27.54 16.97
CA SER A 46 8.65 28.95 16.65
C SER A 46 7.78 29.39 15.47
N GLU A 47 7.55 30.70 15.33
CA GLU A 47 6.81 31.28 14.20
C GLU A 47 7.46 30.93 12.85
N ARG A 48 8.80 30.99 12.77
CA ARG A 48 9.55 30.64 11.56
C ARG A 48 9.39 29.17 11.18
N GLU A 49 9.36 28.26 12.15
CA GLU A 49 9.13 26.83 11.92
C GLU A 49 7.67 26.56 11.54
N TRP A 50 6.73 27.24 12.18
CA TRP A 50 5.32 27.18 11.81
C TRP A 50 5.11 27.63 10.36
N GLU A 51 5.68 28.76 9.93
CA GLU A 51 5.62 29.21 8.54
C GLU A 51 6.25 28.19 7.57
N ALA A 52 7.36 27.55 7.97
CA ALA A 52 7.97 26.50 7.18
C ALA A 52 7.04 25.27 7.03
N GLY A 53 6.34 24.88 8.10
CA GLY A 53 5.32 23.84 8.07
C GLY A 53 4.13 24.20 7.18
N ILE A 54 3.67 25.45 7.22
CA ILE A 54 2.59 25.94 6.32
C ILE A 54 3.05 25.88 4.86
N ARG A 55 4.26 26.35 4.55
CA ARG A 55 4.83 26.25 3.18
C ARG A 55 4.96 24.80 2.73
N PHE A 56 5.43 23.90 3.60
CA PHE A 56 5.52 22.48 3.31
C PHE A 56 4.15 21.88 2.94
N LEU A 57 3.11 22.10 3.75
CA LEU A 57 1.75 21.61 3.46
C LEU A 57 1.17 22.25 2.19
N THR A 58 1.50 23.51 1.92
CA THR A 58 1.10 24.22 0.70
C THR A 58 1.74 23.58 -0.53
N ASP A 59 3.04 23.30 -0.49
CA ASP A 59 3.75 22.63 -1.59
C ASP A 59 3.21 21.20 -1.82
N VAL A 60 2.86 20.48 -0.75
CA VAL A 60 2.22 19.14 -0.84
C VAL A 60 0.89 19.26 -1.59
N GLY A 61 0.11 20.30 -1.31
CA GLY A 61 -1.13 20.59 -2.05
C GLY A 61 -0.87 20.95 -3.51
N HIS A 62 0.10 21.81 -3.81
CA HIS A 62 0.36 22.26 -5.19
C HIS A 62 0.88 21.16 -6.13
N ILE A 63 1.62 20.18 -5.61
CA ILE A 63 2.13 19.06 -6.42
C ILE A 63 1.13 17.90 -6.53
N THR A 64 0.03 17.94 -5.77
CA THR A 64 -1.02 16.92 -5.83
C THR A 64 -1.92 17.15 -7.04
N ASP A 65 -2.16 16.11 -7.83
CA ASP A 65 -3.03 16.10 -9.01
C ASP A 65 -3.81 14.77 -9.12
N ASP A 66 -4.49 14.54 -10.25
CA ASP A 66 -5.29 13.34 -10.49
C ASP A 66 -4.47 12.04 -10.55
N ARG A 67 -3.15 12.13 -10.73
CA ARG A 67 -2.22 10.98 -10.81
C ARG A 67 -1.28 10.90 -9.62
N ARG A 68 -1.03 12.01 -8.93
CA ARG A 68 -0.12 12.12 -7.79
C ARG A 68 -0.86 12.62 -6.55
N GLN A 69 -0.93 11.78 -5.52
CA GLN A 69 -1.50 12.13 -4.22
C GLN A 69 -0.40 12.32 -3.17
N GLU A 70 0.22 13.50 -3.12
CA GLU A 70 1.34 13.78 -2.20
C GLU A 70 0.87 13.80 -0.73
N PHE A 71 -0.39 14.13 -0.44
CA PHE A 71 -0.96 13.98 0.91
C PHE A 71 -1.06 12.53 1.37
N ILE A 72 -1.40 11.60 0.47
CA ILE A 72 -1.38 10.16 0.78
C ILE A 72 0.07 9.74 1.02
N LEU A 73 1.00 10.19 0.19
CA LEU A 73 2.41 9.86 0.37
C LEU A 73 3.00 10.41 1.68
N LEU A 74 2.58 11.60 2.10
CA LEU A 74 2.92 12.16 3.40
C LEU A 74 2.37 11.28 4.54
N SER A 75 1.11 10.83 4.44
CA SER A 75 0.52 9.89 5.39
C SER A 75 1.28 8.56 5.43
N ASP A 76 1.67 8.03 4.28
CA ASP A 76 2.43 6.78 4.15
C ASP A 76 3.80 6.88 4.82
N THR A 77 4.55 7.94 4.52
CA THR A 77 5.91 8.14 5.02
C THR A 77 5.95 8.56 6.49
N LEU A 78 4.86 9.06 7.05
CA LEU A 78 4.67 9.28 8.50
C LEU A 78 4.12 8.04 9.22
N GLY A 79 3.80 6.96 8.50
CA GLY A 79 3.27 5.71 9.06
C GLY A 79 1.78 5.77 9.43
N LEU A 80 1.10 6.89 9.18
CA LEU A 80 -0.32 7.07 9.50
C LEU A 80 -1.19 6.11 8.69
N SER A 81 -0.91 5.93 7.40
CA SER A 81 -1.68 5.02 6.55
C SER A 81 -1.61 3.57 7.04
N MET A 82 -0.44 3.13 7.49
CA MET A 82 -0.26 1.79 8.08
C MET A 82 -0.96 1.67 9.43
N LEU A 83 -0.91 2.71 10.26
CA LEU A 83 -1.63 2.74 11.53
C LEU A 83 -3.14 2.62 11.33
N VAL A 84 -3.71 3.39 10.40
CA VAL A 84 -5.13 3.34 10.05
C VAL A 84 -5.51 1.95 9.53
N THR A 85 -4.68 1.38 8.65
CA THR A 85 -4.88 0.02 8.12
C THR A 85 -4.89 -1.01 9.24
N ALA A 86 -3.91 -0.96 10.15
CA ALA A 86 -3.81 -1.90 11.26
C ALA A 86 -4.99 -1.78 12.26
N MET A 87 -5.55 -0.58 12.43
CA MET A 87 -6.75 -0.37 13.25
C MET A 87 -8.03 -0.87 12.58
N ALA A 88 -8.17 -0.63 11.28
CA ALA A 88 -9.36 -1.00 10.51
C ALA A 88 -9.43 -2.50 10.20
N HIS A 89 -8.29 -3.17 10.10
CA HIS A 89 -8.19 -4.56 9.69
C HIS A 89 -7.56 -5.45 10.77
N ARG A 90 -7.99 -5.28 12.03
CA ARG A 90 -7.67 -6.25 13.09
C ARG A 90 -8.37 -7.56 12.77
N LYS A 91 -7.61 -8.55 12.31
CA LYS A 91 -8.13 -9.86 11.94
C LYS A 91 -7.83 -10.89 13.03
N PRO A 92 -8.63 -11.97 13.11
CA PRO A 92 -8.28 -13.14 13.92
C PRO A 92 -6.92 -13.72 13.53
N ASP A 93 -6.25 -14.35 14.49
CA ASP A 93 -4.97 -15.02 14.27
C ASP A 93 -5.08 -16.05 13.14
N GLY A 94 -4.07 -16.10 12.27
CA GLY A 94 -4.03 -17.00 11.11
C GLY A 94 -4.62 -16.42 9.82
N CYS A 95 -5.33 -15.29 9.87
CA CYS A 95 -5.72 -14.56 8.67
C CYS A 95 -4.51 -13.84 8.04
N THR A 96 -4.51 -13.69 6.71
CA THR A 96 -3.49 -12.87 6.05
C THR A 96 -3.61 -11.40 6.47
N GLU A 97 -2.49 -10.83 6.88
CA GLU A 97 -2.39 -9.44 7.33
C GLU A 97 -2.69 -8.46 6.19
N ALA A 98 -3.39 -7.37 6.53
CA ALA A 98 -3.60 -6.25 5.62
C ALA A 98 -2.41 -5.27 5.67
N THR A 99 -2.18 -4.56 4.56
CA THR A 99 -1.19 -3.49 4.48
C THR A 99 -1.74 -2.30 3.68
N VAL A 100 -0.96 -1.22 3.57
CA VAL A 100 -1.36 -0.01 2.84
C VAL A 100 -1.78 -0.33 1.41
N PHE A 101 -2.80 0.36 0.92
CA PHE A 101 -3.26 0.26 -0.47
C PHE A 101 -2.22 0.78 -1.47
N GLY A 102 -1.51 1.84 -1.11
CA GLY A 102 -0.63 2.57 -2.02
C GLY A 102 -1.41 3.41 -3.05
N PRO A 103 -0.73 4.33 -3.76
CA PRO A 103 -1.40 5.29 -4.64
C PRO A 103 -1.62 4.80 -6.09
N PHE A 104 -1.23 3.57 -6.43
CA PHE A 104 -1.12 3.12 -7.84
C PHE A 104 -2.19 2.11 -8.28
N PHE A 105 -3.18 1.85 -7.43
CA PHE A 105 -4.36 1.08 -7.84
C PHE A 105 -5.19 1.88 -8.85
N VAL A 106 -5.80 1.18 -9.80
CA VAL A 106 -6.73 1.75 -10.79
C VAL A 106 -7.88 0.77 -10.97
N ASP A 107 -9.10 1.29 -10.95
CA ASP A 107 -10.30 0.51 -11.24
C ASP A 107 -10.31 0.01 -12.70
N ASN A 108 -11.14 -1.00 -12.98
CA ASN A 108 -11.34 -1.55 -14.32
C ASN A 108 -10.07 -2.13 -14.99
N ALA A 109 -9.15 -2.68 -14.18
CA ALA A 109 -8.04 -3.45 -14.72
C ALA A 109 -8.55 -4.66 -15.57
N PRO A 110 -7.78 -5.12 -16.57
CA PRO A 110 -8.23 -6.19 -17.45
C PRO A 110 -8.46 -7.51 -16.71
N GLU A 111 -9.47 -8.27 -17.14
CA GLU A 111 -9.77 -9.61 -16.64
C GLU A 111 -8.93 -10.67 -17.37
N TYR A 112 -8.36 -11.59 -16.61
CA TYR A 112 -7.50 -12.68 -17.06
C TYR A 112 -8.00 -14.03 -16.55
N ARG A 113 -7.73 -15.08 -17.32
CA ARG A 113 -7.93 -16.46 -16.87
C ARG A 113 -6.72 -16.92 -16.06
N ASN A 114 -6.93 -17.92 -15.21
CA ASN A 114 -5.82 -18.59 -14.54
C ASN A 114 -4.84 -19.17 -15.58
N GLY A 115 -3.55 -18.88 -15.39
CA GLY A 115 -2.47 -19.24 -16.30
C GLY A 115 -2.10 -18.17 -17.34
N ASP A 116 -2.92 -17.13 -17.52
CA ASP A 116 -2.60 -16.02 -18.41
C ASP A 116 -1.43 -15.17 -17.86
N ASP A 117 -0.87 -14.32 -18.72
CA ASP A 117 0.21 -13.40 -18.39
C ASP A 117 -0.31 -11.99 -18.10
N VAL A 118 -0.35 -11.62 -16.81
CA VAL A 118 -0.78 -10.31 -16.34
C VAL A 118 0.32 -9.25 -16.47
N ALA A 119 1.56 -9.64 -16.81
CA ALA A 119 2.60 -8.66 -17.11
C ALA A 119 2.19 -7.79 -18.30
N ASN A 120 1.51 -8.38 -19.29
CA ASN A 120 0.98 -7.71 -20.47
C ASN A 120 2.00 -6.74 -21.12
N GLY A 121 3.24 -7.22 -21.28
CA GLY A 121 4.33 -6.45 -21.87
C GLY A 121 5.11 -5.54 -20.91
N ALA A 122 4.82 -5.58 -19.59
CA ALA A 122 5.71 -5.00 -18.59
C ALA A 122 7.10 -5.63 -18.67
N ARG A 123 8.14 -4.81 -18.52
CA ARG A 123 9.53 -5.27 -18.60
C ARG A 123 9.96 -5.91 -17.28
N GLY A 124 10.51 -7.12 -17.33
CA GLY A 124 11.12 -7.78 -16.17
C GLY A 124 11.44 -9.26 -16.44
N GLU A 125 12.13 -9.90 -15.49
CA GLU A 125 12.32 -11.35 -15.53
C GLU A 125 10.95 -12.03 -15.33
N PRO A 126 10.57 -13.04 -16.13
CA PRO A 126 9.29 -13.73 -15.95
C PRO A 126 9.14 -14.34 -14.56
N CYS A 127 7.95 -14.22 -13.96
CA CYS A 127 7.61 -14.81 -12.67
C CYS A 127 6.29 -15.58 -12.76
N PHE A 128 6.27 -16.80 -12.24
CA PHE A 128 5.07 -17.63 -12.16
C PHE A 128 4.53 -17.58 -10.72
N VAL A 129 3.34 -17.01 -10.56
CA VAL A 129 2.70 -16.80 -9.27
C VAL A 129 1.59 -17.83 -9.10
N SER A 130 1.49 -18.45 -7.92
CA SER A 130 0.43 -19.40 -7.60
C SER A 130 0.12 -19.44 -6.10
N GLY A 131 -1.02 -20.01 -5.75
CA GLY A 131 -1.44 -20.18 -4.37
C GLY A 131 -2.87 -20.65 -4.22
N VAL A 132 -3.39 -20.59 -2.99
CA VAL A 132 -4.77 -20.90 -2.64
C VAL A 132 -5.39 -19.78 -1.81
N VAL A 133 -6.61 -19.38 -2.14
CA VAL A 133 -7.44 -18.54 -1.27
C VAL A 133 -8.32 -19.44 -0.41
N ARG A 134 -8.22 -19.26 0.91
CA ARG A 134 -8.93 -20.03 1.93
C ARG A 134 -9.65 -19.11 2.91
N GLY A 135 -10.67 -19.64 3.57
CA GLY A 135 -11.22 -19.01 4.76
C GLY A 135 -10.48 -19.47 6.03
N GLN A 136 -10.91 -18.92 7.16
CA GLN A 136 -10.29 -19.16 8.47
C GLN A 136 -10.30 -20.63 8.90
N ASP A 137 -11.31 -21.39 8.47
CA ASP A 137 -11.44 -22.82 8.81
C ASP A 137 -10.71 -23.72 7.81
N GLY A 138 -9.96 -23.13 6.86
CA GLY A 138 -9.16 -23.81 5.85
C GLY A 138 -9.94 -24.22 4.60
N GLU A 139 -11.23 -23.92 4.55
CA GLU A 139 -12.10 -24.17 3.40
C GLU A 139 -11.63 -23.35 2.18
N PRO A 140 -11.66 -23.92 0.96
CA PRO A 140 -11.30 -23.18 -0.24
C PRO A 140 -12.35 -22.10 -0.55
N VAL A 141 -11.91 -20.88 -0.85
CA VAL A 141 -12.80 -19.80 -1.28
C VAL A 141 -12.84 -19.80 -2.80
N SER A 142 -13.92 -20.32 -3.37
CA SER A 142 -14.13 -20.34 -4.82
C SER A 142 -14.61 -19.00 -5.36
N GLY A 143 -14.08 -18.60 -6.53
CA GLY A 143 -14.52 -17.41 -7.24
C GLY A 143 -14.14 -16.08 -6.60
N ALA A 144 -13.24 -16.09 -5.60
CA ALA A 144 -12.69 -14.88 -5.01
C ALA A 144 -12.06 -14.03 -6.11
N ARG A 145 -12.43 -12.75 -6.19
CA ARG A 145 -11.85 -11.79 -7.11
C ARG A 145 -10.49 -11.37 -6.55
N ILE A 146 -9.44 -11.56 -7.34
CA ILE A 146 -8.04 -11.28 -7.00
C ILE A 146 -7.55 -10.21 -7.97
N GLU A 147 -7.31 -9.01 -7.46
CA GLU A 147 -6.74 -7.90 -8.22
C GLU A 147 -5.26 -7.78 -7.86
N VAL A 148 -4.40 -7.76 -8.87
CA VAL A 148 -2.95 -7.71 -8.70
C VAL A 148 -2.37 -6.53 -9.46
N TRP A 149 -1.36 -5.88 -8.88
CA TRP A 149 -0.59 -4.84 -9.55
C TRP A 149 0.82 -4.74 -8.96
N GLN A 150 1.79 -4.35 -9.79
CA GLN A 150 3.17 -4.11 -9.35
C GLN A 150 3.89 -3.12 -10.27
N ALA A 151 5.04 -2.63 -9.83
CA ALA A 151 5.99 -1.93 -10.68
C ALA A 151 6.71 -2.89 -11.64
N ASP A 152 7.20 -2.35 -12.76
CA ASP A 152 8.11 -3.03 -13.66
C ASP A 152 9.58 -2.93 -13.22
N VAL A 153 10.50 -3.50 -14.00
CA VAL A 153 11.95 -3.53 -13.70
C VAL A 153 12.60 -2.16 -13.57
N ASP A 154 12.01 -1.11 -14.14
CA ASP A 154 12.53 0.26 -13.98
C ASP A 154 11.93 0.93 -12.72
N GLY A 155 11.06 0.25 -11.97
CA GLY A 155 10.45 0.73 -10.74
C GLY A 155 9.20 1.59 -10.93
N PHE A 156 8.56 1.52 -12.11
CA PHE A 156 7.34 2.29 -12.41
C PHE A 156 6.12 1.40 -12.53
N TYR A 157 4.99 1.86 -11.98
CA TYR A 157 3.67 1.35 -12.34
C TYR A 157 3.27 1.90 -13.71
N ASP A 158 2.42 1.17 -14.43
CA ASP A 158 1.89 1.57 -15.73
C ASP A 158 1.26 2.97 -15.74
N VAL A 159 0.53 3.35 -14.69
CA VAL A 159 -0.07 4.70 -14.51
C VAL A 159 0.94 5.85 -14.48
N GLN A 160 2.20 5.55 -14.19
CA GLN A 160 3.29 6.53 -14.16
C GLN A 160 3.98 6.64 -15.53
N ARG A 161 3.66 5.75 -16.48
CA ARG A 161 4.21 5.80 -17.84
C ARG A 161 3.47 6.83 -18.68
N ALA A 162 4.14 7.31 -19.73
CA ALA A 162 3.57 8.31 -20.65
C ALA A 162 2.30 7.79 -21.34
N ASP A 163 2.23 6.48 -21.59
CA ASP A 163 1.10 5.77 -22.18
C ASP A 163 0.22 5.09 -21.12
N ALA A 164 -0.20 5.86 -20.10
CA ALA A 164 -0.94 5.38 -18.93
C ALA A 164 -2.25 4.61 -19.23
N GLU A 165 -2.81 4.73 -20.44
CA GLU A 165 -3.99 3.97 -20.89
C GLU A 165 -3.68 2.49 -21.18
N THR A 166 -2.40 2.13 -21.33
CA THR A 166 -2.00 0.74 -21.57
C THR A 166 -1.71 0.05 -20.24
N HIS A 167 -2.62 -0.82 -19.82
CA HIS A 167 -2.44 -1.60 -18.61
C HIS A 167 -1.28 -2.58 -18.70
N ARG A 168 -0.36 -2.55 -17.74
CA ARG A 168 0.79 -3.47 -17.66
C ARG A 168 1.06 -3.85 -16.21
N ALA A 169 1.51 -5.09 -16.01
CA ALA A 169 1.76 -5.66 -14.68
C ALA A 169 0.59 -5.45 -13.70
N ARG A 170 -0.64 -5.51 -14.23
CA ARG A 170 -1.88 -5.44 -13.46
C ARG A 170 -2.96 -6.28 -14.11
N GLY A 171 -3.87 -6.77 -13.29
CA GLY A 171 -5.00 -7.52 -13.79
C GLY A 171 -5.90 -8.01 -12.69
N VAL A 172 -7.00 -8.59 -13.12
CA VAL A 172 -7.97 -9.26 -12.28
C VAL A 172 -8.08 -10.70 -12.71
N LEU A 173 -8.11 -11.62 -11.75
CA LEU A 173 -8.43 -13.01 -11.96
C LEU A 173 -9.32 -13.51 -10.83
N HIS A 174 -9.86 -14.72 -10.99
CA HIS A 174 -10.69 -15.35 -9.97
C HIS A 174 -10.08 -16.66 -9.48
N SER A 175 -10.20 -16.95 -8.18
CA SER A 175 -9.82 -18.27 -7.66
C SER A 175 -10.71 -19.37 -8.27
N LEU A 176 -10.11 -20.53 -8.49
CA LEU A 176 -10.76 -21.72 -9.02
C LEU A 176 -11.71 -22.36 -7.99
N ALA A 177 -12.42 -23.41 -8.40
CA ALA A 177 -13.38 -24.13 -7.54
C ALA A 177 -12.77 -24.67 -6.25
N ASP A 178 -11.47 -25.01 -6.28
CA ASP A 178 -10.70 -25.50 -5.14
C ASP A 178 -9.88 -24.39 -4.45
N GLY A 179 -10.21 -23.12 -4.72
CA GLY A 179 -9.54 -21.95 -4.15
C GLY A 179 -8.19 -21.63 -4.77
N ARG A 180 -7.64 -22.48 -5.65
CA ARG A 180 -6.35 -22.22 -6.30
C ARG A 180 -6.41 -21.00 -7.21
N TYR A 181 -5.29 -20.30 -7.33
CA TYR A 181 -5.07 -19.31 -8.38
C TYR A 181 -3.65 -19.44 -8.94
N HIS A 182 -3.46 -19.06 -10.20
CA HIS A 182 -2.12 -18.95 -10.80
C HIS A 182 -2.13 -18.04 -12.02
N PHE A 183 -1.01 -17.36 -12.26
CA PHE A 183 -0.79 -16.48 -13.40
C PHE A 183 0.70 -16.25 -13.64
N ARG A 184 1.07 -15.73 -14.81
CA ARG A 184 2.41 -15.22 -15.09
C ARG A 184 2.44 -13.71 -14.87
N SER A 185 3.56 -13.21 -14.38
CA SER A 185 3.89 -11.80 -14.21
C SER A 185 5.39 -11.62 -14.44
N ILE A 186 5.97 -10.58 -13.87
CA ILE A 186 7.39 -10.32 -13.80
C ILE A 186 7.87 -10.27 -12.34
N VAL A 187 9.15 -10.52 -12.12
CA VAL A 187 9.78 -10.40 -10.80
C VAL A 187 9.66 -8.95 -10.33
N ALA A 188 9.13 -8.75 -9.12
CA ALA A 188 9.07 -7.43 -8.51
C ALA A 188 10.48 -6.99 -8.09
N GLU A 189 10.78 -5.71 -8.30
CA GLU A 189 12.04 -5.10 -7.89
C GLU A 189 11.79 -3.98 -6.88
N PRO A 190 12.75 -3.67 -6.00
CA PRO A 190 12.63 -2.53 -5.11
C PRO A 190 12.62 -1.25 -5.94
N TYR A 191 11.81 -0.28 -5.52
CA TYR A 191 11.68 1.00 -6.22
C TYR A 191 11.52 2.14 -5.22
N PRO A 192 11.94 3.36 -5.56
CA PRO A 192 11.71 4.52 -4.73
C PRO A 192 10.27 5.03 -4.90
N ILE A 193 9.63 5.44 -3.80
CA ILE A 193 8.42 6.27 -3.89
C ILE A 193 8.72 7.60 -4.61
N PRO A 194 7.72 8.32 -5.15
CA PRO A 194 7.94 9.68 -5.67
C PRO A 194 8.66 10.56 -4.64
N HIS A 195 9.82 11.11 -4.99
CA HIS A 195 10.70 11.81 -4.04
C HIS A 195 11.28 13.12 -4.59
N ASP A 196 10.73 13.61 -5.69
CA ASP A 196 10.99 14.92 -6.28
C ASP A 196 10.16 16.05 -5.62
N GLY A 197 9.22 15.68 -4.75
CA GLY A 197 8.30 16.58 -4.05
C GLY A 197 8.72 16.95 -2.63
N PRO A 198 7.84 17.65 -1.89
CA PRO A 198 8.07 18.00 -0.48
C PRO A 198 8.34 16.78 0.40
N VAL A 199 7.63 15.66 0.18
CA VAL A 199 7.84 14.45 0.98
C VAL A 199 9.26 13.92 0.78
N GLY A 200 9.77 13.92 -0.45
CA GLY A 200 11.16 13.56 -0.75
C GLY A 200 12.17 14.44 -0.02
N ARG A 201 11.97 15.77 -0.04
CA ARG A 201 12.81 16.73 0.71
C ARG A 201 12.76 16.48 2.22
N MET A 202 11.59 16.16 2.76
CA MET A 202 11.42 15.81 4.18
C MET A 202 12.19 14.53 4.52
N LEU A 203 12.09 13.49 3.70
CA LEU A 203 12.83 12.24 3.92
C LEU A 203 14.34 12.48 3.90
N GLU A 204 14.84 13.20 2.90
CA GLU A 204 16.25 13.55 2.80
C GLU A 204 16.74 14.33 4.03
N ALA A 205 15.98 15.34 4.47
CA ALA A 205 16.31 16.13 5.67
C ALA A 205 16.30 15.28 6.96
N LEU A 206 15.55 14.19 7.00
CA LEU A 206 15.51 13.23 8.10
C LEU A 206 16.53 12.08 7.96
N GLY A 207 17.35 12.08 6.91
CA GLY A 207 18.30 11.00 6.61
C GLY A 207 17.63 9.68 6.22
N ARG A 208 16.39 9.73 5.72
CA ARG A 208 15.60 8.57 5.27
C ARG A 208 15.69 8.38 3.77
N HIS A 209 15.67 7.13 3.33
CA HIS A 209 15.63 6.79 1.91
C HIS A 209 14.18 6.62 1.40
N PRO A 210 13.92 6.81 0.09
CA PRO A 210 12.57 6.66 -0.49
C PRO A 210 12.22 5.21 -0.90
N TRP A 211 13.14 4.26 -0.75
CA TRP A 211 12.97 2.90 -1.28
C TRP A 211 11.93 2.06 -0.53
N ARG A 212 11.14 1.33 -1.31
CA ARG A 212 10.31 0.22 -0.87
C ARG A 212 10.94 -1.10 -1.32
N PRO A 213 10.86 -2.17 -0.51
CA PRO A 213 11.33 -3.51 -0.91
C PRO A 213 10.52 -4.05 -2.09
N ALA A 214 11.07 -4.99 -2.85
CA ALA A 214 10.33 -5.69 -3.91
C ALA A 214 9.03 -6.33 -3.37
N HIS A 215 7.90 -6.02 -4.00
CA HIS A 215 6.60 -6.57 -3.63
C HIS A 215 5.59 -6.62 -4.78
N LEU A 216 4.61 -7.51 -4.65
CA LEU A 216 3.42 -7.60 -5.49
C LEU A 216 2.17 -7.27 -4.67
N HIS A 217 1.34 -6.36 -5.17
CA HIS A 217 0.08 -6.02 -4.50
C HIS A 217 -1.02 -7.04 -4.80
N PHE A 218 -1.90 -7.23 -3.81
CA PHE A 218 -3.11 -8.02 -3.91
C PHE A 218 -4.28 -7.27 -3.25
N MET A 219 -5.42 -7.22 -3.95
CA MET A 219 -6.71 -6.95 -3.35
C MET A 219 -7.64 -8.13 -3.61
N ILE A 220 -8.14 -8.75 -2.55
CA ILE A 220 -8.97 -9.94 -2.62
C ILE A 220 -10.34 -9.66 -2.03
N THR A 221 -11.39 -9.94 -2.79
CA THR A 221 -12.79 -9.84 -2.36
C THR A 221 -13.54 -11.12 -2.67
N ALA A 222 -14.39 -11.55 -1.74
CA ALA A 222 -15.26 -12.71 -1.92
C ALA A 222 -16.56 -12.52 -1.12
N PRO A 223 -17.72 -13.00 -1.60
CA PRO A 223 -18.95 -12.94 -0.84
C PRO A 223 -18.81 -13.60 0.54
N GLY A 224 -19.21 -12.89 1.60
CA GLY A 224 -19.11 -13.38 2.99
C GLY A 224 -17.74 -13.19 3.66
N TYR A 225 -16.77 -12.58 2.97
CA TYR A 225 -15.43 -12.30 3.51
C TYR A 225 -15.09 -10.82 3.44
N ASP A 226 -14.28 -10.37 4.40
CA ASP A 226 -13.77 -9.01 4.39
C ASP A 226 -12.82 -8.80 3.22
N ARG A 227 -12.90 -7.62 2.60
CA ARG A 227 -11.91 -7.18 1.62
C ARG A 227 -10.51 -7.21 2.23
N LEU A 228 -9.60 -7.96 1.62
CA LEU A 228 -8.18 -7.98 1.97
C LEU A 228 -7.41 -7.10 0.98
N VAL A 229 -6.67 -6.12 1.48
CA VAL A 229 -5.63 -5.40 0.74
C VAL A 229 -4.30 -5.78 1.37
N THR A 230 -3.39 -6.34 0.58
CA THR A 230 -2.10 -6.82 1.10
C THR A 230 -1.00 -6.75 0.04
N HIS A 231 0.23 -7.02 0.45
CA HIS A 231 1.39 -7.19 -0.43
C HIS A 231 2.06 -8.53 -0.11
N VAL A 232 2.75 -9.09 -1.10
CA VAL A 232 3.71 -10.17 -0.88
C VAL A 232 5.11 -9.64 -1.20
N PHE A 233 5.97 -9.60 -0.18
CA PHE A 233 7.34 -9.09 -0.26
C PHE A 233 8.33 -10.20 -0.61
N ARG A 234 9.38 -9.85 -1.35
CA ARG A 234 10.45 -10.78 -1.71
C ARG A 234 11.43 -10.96 -0.56
N ASP A 235 11.58 -12.21 -0.11
CA ASP A 235 12.61 -12.59 0.87
C ASP A 235 14.02 -12.21 0.39
N GLY A 236 14.86 -11.73 1.32
CA GLY A 236 16.21 -11.26 1.06
C GLY A 236 16.33 -9.88 0.40
N ASP A 237 15.22 -9.15 0.20
CA ASP A 237 15.30 -7.76 -0.28
C ASP A 237 15.95 -6.84 0.76
N ARG A 238 16.86 -5.97 0.32
CA ARG A 238 17.66 -5.10 1.18
C ARG A 238 16.85 -4.03 1.95
N TYR A 239 15.60 -3.79 1.58
CA TYR A 239 14.75 -2.77 2.20
C TYR A 239 13.63 -3.35 3.07
N LEU A 240 13.64 -4.66 3.38
CA LEU A 240 12.62 -5.28 4.23
C LEU A 240 12.52 -4.63 5.62
N ASP A 241 13.66 -4.29 6.21
CA ASP A 241 13.74 -3.68 7.55
C ASP A 241 13.64 -2.15 7.53
N SER A 242 13.51 -1.54 6.35
CA SER A 242 13.57 -0.08 6.19
C SER A 242 12.59 0.47 5.15
N ASP A 243 11.51 -0.25 4.85
CA ASP A 243 10.47 0.19 3.91
C ASP A 243 10.01 1.63 4.22
N ALA A 244 10.12 2.52 3.23
CA ALA A 244 9.85 3.95 3.39
C ALA A 244 8.41 4.25 3.91
N VAL A 245 7.48 3.31 3.72
CA VAL A 245 6.07 3.43 4.11
C VAL A 245 5.62 2.43 5.19
N PHE A 246 6.56 1.69 5.81
CA PHE A 246 6.30 0.78 6.92
C PHE A 246 5.31 -0.38 6.60
N GLY A 247 5.23 -0.79 5.33
CA GLY A 247 4.26 -1.75 4.83
C GLY A 247 4.60 -3.21 5.10
N VAL A 248 5.85 -3.52 5.45
CA VAL A 248 6.33 -4.89 5.64
C VAL A 248 5.72 -5.53 6.89
N ARG A 249 5.31 -6.79 6.74
CA ARG A 249 4.96 -7.71 7.83
C ARG A 249 5.69 -9.03 7.58
N SER A 250 6.19 -9.66 8.64
CA SER A 250 6.96 -10.89 8.52
C SER A 250 6.16 -12.03 7.87
N SER A 251 4.86 -12.11 8.13
CA SER A 251 3.95 -13.09 7.51
C SER A 251 3.75 -12.90 6.01
N LEU A 252 4.09 -11.71 5.48
CA LEU A 252 3.92 -11.33 4.09
C LEU A 252 5.23 -11.44 3.28
N ILE A 253 6.32 -11.92 3.90
CA ILE A 253 7.60 -12.17 3.23
C ILE A 253 7.60 -13.60 2.70
N ALA A 254 7.87 -13.77 1.40
CA ALA A 254 7.87 -15.07 0.74
C ALA A 254 9.13 -15.26 -0.11
N PRO A 255 9.59 -16.51 -0.30
CA PRO A 255 10.69 -16.79 -1.21
C PRO A 255 10.25 -16.64 -2.67
N TRP A 256 11.03 -15.89 -3.45
CA TRP A 256 10.87 -15.82 -4.91
C TRP A 256 12.01 -16.66 -5.50
N ILE A 257 11.71 -17.90 -5.84
CA ILE A 257 12.73 -18.88 -6.20
C ILE A 257 13.10 -18.67 -7.66
N ARG A 258 14.35 -18.30 -7.91
CA ARG A 258 14.90 -18.12 -9.25
C ARG A 258 15.38 -19.44 -9.85
N HIS A 259 15.04 -19.66 -11.11
CA HIS A 259 15.38 -20.83 -11.91
C HIS A 259 16.22 -20.41 -13.13
N GLY A 260 17.01 -21.35 -13.65
CA GLY A 260 17.66 -21.18 -14.96
C GLY A 260 16.66 -21.28 -16.12
N HIS A 261 17.16 -21.36 -17.35
CA HIS A 261 16.33 -21.78 -18.48
C HIS A 261 15.85 -23.21 -18.26
N GLY A 262 14.66 -23.56 -18.72
CA GLY A 262 14.07 -24.86 -18.43
C GLY A 262 12.57 -24.90 -18.65
N THR A 263 11.89 -25.85 -18.02
CA THR A 263 10.43 -25.96 -18.08
C THR A 263 9.80 -25.26 -16.88
N ALA A 264 8.94 -24.27 -17.12
CA ALA A 264 8.19 -23.57 -16.10
C ALA A 264 7.04 -24.44 -15.53
N PRO A 265 6.44 -24.05 -14.38
CA PRO A 265 5.36 -24.83 -13.75
C PRO A 265 4.15 -25.14 -14.63
N ASP A 266 3.90 -24.32 -15.65
CA ASP A 266 2.79 -24.52 -16.60
C ASP A 266 3.20 -25.31 -17.86
N GLY A 267 4.41 -25.88 -17.88
CA GLY A 267 4.94 -26.65 -19.01
C GLY A 267 5.62 -25.82 -20.09
N THR A 268 5.68 -24.50 -19.97
CA THR A 268 6.36 -23.63 -20.95
C THR A 268 7.86 -23.83 -20.93
N VAL A 269 8.46 -24.02 -22.11
CA VAL A 269 9.92 -24.05 -22.24
C VAL A 269 10.47 -22.63 -22.25
N MET A 270 11.07 -22.22 -21.14
CA MET A 270 11.71 -20.93 -20.93
C MET A 270 13.14 -20.95 -21.47
N THR A 271 13.43 -20.03 -22.39
CA THR A 271 14.78 -19.81 -22.93
C THR A 271 15.61 -18.82 -22.10
N THR A 272 14.98 -18.14 -21.15
CA THR A 272 15.60 -17.21 -20.18
C THR A 272 15.37 -17.72 -18.75
N PRO A 273 16.14 -17.21 -17.77
CA PRO A 273 15.79 -17.37 -16.35
C PRO A 273 14.36 -16.91 -16.07
N PHE A 274 13.76 -17.51 -15.05
CA PHE A 274 12.43 -17.17 -14.54
C PHE A 274 12.38 -17.41 -13.04
N SER A 275 11.39 -16.85 -12.37
CA SER A 275 11.17 -17.06 -10.93
C SER A 275 9.79 -17.65 -10.64
N THR A 276 9.62 -18.23 -9.45
CA THR A 276 8.34 -18.75 -8.96
C THR A 276 8.02 -18.18 -7.59
N LEU A 277 6.77 -17.77 -7.40
CA LEU A 277 6.20 -17.34 -6.12
C LEU A 277 4.99 -18.23 -5.77
N SER A 278 5.00 -18.82 -4.58
CA SER A 278 3.86 -19.53 -4.00
C SER A 278 3.40 -18.81 -2.74
N PHE A 279 2.14 -18.40 -2.66
CA PHE A 279 1.60 -17.71 -1.49
C PHE A 279 0.12 -18.03 -1.27
N ASP A 280 -0.25 -18.47 -0.07
CA ASP A 280 -1.64 -18.76 0.27
C ASP A 280 -2.26 -17.58 1.03
N PHE A 281 -3.52 -17.26 0.71
CA PHE A 281 -4.29 -16.21 1.38
C PHE A 281 -5.36 -16.81 2.28
N VAL A 282 -5.50 -16.29 3.48
CA VAL A 282 -6.55 -16.63 4.44
C VAL A 282 -7.41 -15.40 4.69
N LEU A 283 -8.68 -15.47 4.28
CA LEU A 283 -9.64 -14.37 4.40
C LEU A 283 -10.42 -14.44 5.72
N SER A 284 -10.66 -13.29 6.34
CA SER A 284 -11.57 -13.16 7.48
C SER A 284 -13.01 -13.10 7.00
N GLN A 285 -13.95 -13.66 7.77
CA GLN A 285 -15.38 -13.58 7.46
C GLN A 285 -15.90 -12.19 7.79
N SER A 286 -16.80 -11.67 6.97
CA SER A 286 -17.46 -10.40 7.27
C SER A 286 -18.42 -10.53 8.45
N SER A 287 -18.37 -9.54 9.34
CA SER A 287 -19.28 -9.40 10.48
C SER A 287 -20.66 -8.93 10.07
#